data_AF-A0A3D6B0M1-F1
#
_entry.id   AF-A0A3D6B0M1-F1
#
_cell.length_a   1.000
_cell.length_b   1.000
_cell.length_c   1.000
_cell.angle_alpha   90.00
_cell.angle_beta   90.00
_cell.angle_gamma   90.00
#
_symmetry.space_group_name_H-M   'P 1'
#
loop_
_entity.id
_entity.type
_entity.pdbx_description
1 polymer ?
#
loop_
_entity_poly.entity_id
_entity_poly.type
_entity_poly.pdbx_seq_one_letter_code
_entity_poly.pdbx_strand_id
1 'polypeptide(L)'
;MDVLTLEAGVSTSPYGERPFTSGLYVAGLRVIYDSDYFGFRAAYNHFGVGDGECTGVYSCGIRGKFAEKFSLTLDAQNAVGDSENIFIKGESARAALDYSACDSFQILLNAGWEHYDAENADLFKCGAALHYYPVENLRLHALGAYNFGMEGIEFPFVFSVGATITLSKEW
;
A
#
# COMPACT_ATOMS: atom_id res chain seq x y z
N MET A 1 16.19 15.01 -10.22
CA MET A 1 15.47 16.32 -10.36
C MET A 1 14.37 16.33 -9.33
N ASP A 2 14.29 17.36 -8.49
CA ASP A 2 13.30 17.42 -7.42
C ASP A 2 11.97 17.93 -7.95
N VAL A 3 10.89 17.20 -7.66
CA VAL A 3 9.55 17.55 -8.11
C VAL A 3 8.62 17.60 -6.91
N LEU A 4 7.89 18.71 -6.78
CA LEU A 4 6.77 18.84 -5.86
C LEU A 4 5.49 18.94 -6.68
N THR A 5 4.55 18.04 -6.42
CA THR A 5 3.24 17.99 -7.08
C THR A 5 2.14 18.13 -6.04
N LEU A 6 1.21 19.03 -6.31
CA LEU A 6 -0.05 19.14 -5.58
C LEU A 6 -1.16 18.69 -6.53
N GLU A 7 -1.97 17.74 -6.07
CA GLU A 7 -3.11 17.23 -6.80
C GLU A 7 -4.37 17.40 -5.96
N ALA A 8 -5.44 17.86 -6.60
CA ALA A 8 -6.76 17.86 -6.02
C ALA A 8 -7.72 17.27 -7.05
N GLY A 9 -8.68 16.48 -6.58
CA GLY A 9 -9.62 15.80 -7.44
C GLY A 9 -10.95 15.61 -6.78
N VAL A 10 -12.01 15.61 -7.58
CA VAL A 10 -13.34 15.23 -7.16
C VAL A 10 -13.89 14.28 -8.22
N SER A 11 -14.35 13.11 -7.78
CA SER A 11 -15.00 12.12 -8.62
C SER A 11 -16.35 11.76 -8.03
N THR A 12 -17.27 11.35 -8.90
CA THR A 12 -18.62 10.91 -8.53
C THR A 12 -18.93 9.60 -9.23
N SER A 13 -19.90 8.85 -8.72
CA SER A 13 -20.40 7.66 -9.42
C SER A 13 -21.12 8.09 -10.71
N PRO A 14 -20.79 7.50 -11.88
CA PRO A 14 -21.53 7.76 -13.11
C PRO A 14 -22.97 7.19 -13.08
N TYR A 15 -23.29 6.37 -12.07
CA TYR A 15 -24.59 5.73 -11.88
C TYR A 15 -25.46 6.40 -10.80
N GLY A 16 -24.95 7.43 -10.12
CA GLY A 16 -25.72 8.15 -9.11
C GLY A 16 -26.66 9.18 -9.74
N GLU A 17 -27.97 9.09 -9.47
CA GLU A 17 -28.86 10.22 -9.72
C GLU A 17 -28.51 11.33 -8.71
N ARG A 18 -27.88 12.42 -9.19
CA ARG A 18 -27.43 13.59 -8.40
C ARG A 18 -26.37 13.23 -7.33
N PRO A 19 -25.17 12.77 -7.74
CA PRO A 19 -24.20 12.19 -6.82
C PRO A 19 -23.77 13.13 -5.69
N PHE A 20 -23.58 14.43 -5.94
CA PHE A 20 -23.22 15.37 -4.88
C PHE A 20 -24.34 15.57 -3.85
N THR A 21 -25.58 15.66 -4.29
CA THR A 21 -26.73 15.87 -3.41
C THR A 21 -27.09 14.60 -2.63
N SER A 22 -26.82 13.44 -3.23
CA SER A 22 -27.01 12.12 -2.63
C SER A 22 -25.81 11.67 -1.77
N GLY A 23 -24.78 12.51 -1.62
CA GLY A 23 -23.60 12.19 -0.83
C GLY A 23 -22.74 11.06 -1.41
N LEU A 24 -22.76 10.86 -2.73
CA LEU A 24 -22.02 9.82 -3.47
C LEU A 24 -20.86 10.45 -4.26
N TYR A 25 -19.81 10.83 -3.56
CA TYR A 25 -18.64 11.47 -4.15
C TYR A 25 -17.37 11.09 -3.41
N VAL A 26 -16.25 11.26 -4.09
CA VAL A 26 -14.91 11.19 -3.49
C VAL A 26 -14.21 12.50 -3.80
N ALA A 27 -13.79 13.23 -2.78
CA ALA A 27 -12.96 14.41 -2.92
C ALA A 27 -11.60 14.13 -2.27
N GLY A 28 -10.52 14.51 -2.92
CA GLY A 28 -9.17 14.20 -2.45
C GLY A 28 -8.19 15.33 -2.69
N LEU A 29 -7.22 15.44 -1.79
CA LEU A 29 -6.03 16.26 -1.91
C LEU A 29 -4.81 15.39 -1.68
N ARG A 30 -3.77 15.54 -2.51
CA ARG A 30 -2.51 14.82 -2.37
C ARG A 30 -1.34 15.74 -2.62
N VAL A 31 -0.34 15.65 -1.76
CA VAL A 31 0.98 16.28 -1.92
C VAL A 31 1.98 15.17 -2.17
N ILE A 32 2.80 15.32 -3.20
CA ILE A 32 3.89 14.41 -3.54
C ILE A 32 5.16 15.22 -3.69
N TYR A 33 6.18 14.86 -2.93
CA TYR A 33 7.55 15.28 -3.20
C TYR A 33 8.34 14.04 -3.62
N ASP A 34 9.04 14.13 -4.73
CA ASP A 34 9.93 13.06 -5.23
C ASP A 34 11.28 13.69 -5.62
N SER A 35 12.34 13.15 -5.03
CA SER A 35 13.74 13.35 -5.42
C SER A 35 14.39 12.00 -5.71
N ASP A 36 15.64 12.01 -6.18
CA ASP A 36 16.35 10.80 -6.56
C ASP A 36 16.56 9.84 -5.38
N TYR A 37 16.67 10.38 -4.17
CA TYR A 37 16.97 9.63 -2.93
C TYR A 37 15.83 9.60 -1.92
N PHE A 38 14.90 10.54 -1.98
CA PHE A 38 13.82 10.66 -1.00
C PHE A 38 12.49 10.93 -1.69
N GLY A 39 11.41 10.39 -1.15
CA GLY A 39 10.06 10.71 -1.56
C GLY A 39 9.17 10.87 -0.34
N PHE A 40 8.22 11.78 -0.41
CA PHE A 40 7.19 11.98 0.60
C PHE A 40 5.84 12.11 -0.08
N ARG A 41 4.83 11.49 0.52
CA ARG A 41 3.44 11.56 0.08
C ARG A 41 2.55 11.79 1.27
N ALA A 42 1.60 12.69 1.13
CA ALA A 42 0.47 12.81 2.05
C ALA A 42 -0.80 13.02 1.25
N ALA A 43 -1.87 12.37 1.67
CA ALA A 43 -3.17 12.51 1.04
C ALA A 43 -4.27 12.57 2.09
N TYR A 44 -5.32 13.30 1.76
CA TYR A 44 -6.60 13.27 2.43
C TYR A 44 -7.66 12.95 1.40
N ASN A 45 -8.47 11.93 1.66
CA ASN A 45 -9.63 11.59 0.85
C ASN A 45 -10.89 11.62 1.71
N HIS A 46 -11.93 12.22 1.18
CA HIS A 46 -13.24 12.31 1.79
C HIS A 46 -14.23 11.54 0.92
N PHE A 47 -14.77 10.45 1.46
CA PHE A 47 -15.69 9.55 0.79
C PHE A 47 -17.09 9.81 1.34
N GLY A 48 -18.00 10.27 0.48
CA GLY A 48 -19.43 10.23 0.77
C GLY A 48 -19.97 8.85 0.37
N VAL A 49 -20.66 8.17 1.30
CA VAL A 49 -21.18 6.81 1.11
C VAL A 49 -22.71 6.75 0.99
N GLY A 50 -23.39 7.90 0.91
CA GLY A 50 -24.85 8.00 0.93
C GLY A 50 -25.42 8.39 2.30
N ASP A 51 -26.68 8.80 2.33
CA ASP A 51 -27.48 9.09 3.55
C ASP A 51 -26.85 10.07 4.57
N GLY A 52 -25.92 10.91 4.13
CA GLY A 52 -25.23 11.90 4.97
C GLY A 52 -24.01 11.35 5.73
N GLU A 53 -23.67 10.07 5.54
CA GLU A 53 -22.46 9.49 6.11
C GLU A 53 -21.24 9.80 5.23
N CYS A 54 -20.14 10.11 5.90
CA CYS A 54 -18.87 10.41 5.25
C CYS A 54 -17.69 9.85 6.04
N THR A 55 -16.68 9.39 5.30
CA THR A 55 -15.46 8.81 5.85
C THR A 55 -14.27 9.61 5.36
N GLY A 56 -13.48 10.15 6.30
CA GLY A 56 -12.23 10.85 6.01
C GLY A 56 -11.03 9.94 6.23
N VAL A 57 -10.21 9.77 5.19
CA VAL A 57 -8.97 8.98 5.25
C VAL A 57 -7.78 9.88 4.98
N TYR A 58 -6.93 10.03 5.99
CA TYR A 58 -5.59 10.59 5.92
C TYR A 58 -4.59 9.46 5.75
N SER A 59 -3.68 9.62 4.80
CA SER A 59 -2.56 8.71 4.60
C SER A 59 -1.28 9.50 4.39
N CYS A 60 -0.17 9.02 4.91
CA CYS A 60 1.14 9.56 4.63
C CYS A 60 2.15 8.44 4.39
N GLY A 61 3.23 8.78 3.69
CA GLY A 61 4.31 7.84 3.45
C GLY A 61 5.60 8.53 3.07
N ILE A 62 6.70 7.87 3.38
CA ILE A 62 8.04 8.27 2.98
C ILE A 62 8.74 7.11 2.29
N ARG A 63 9.58 7.45 1.31
CA ARG A 63 10.51 6.53 0.66
C ARG A 63 11.91 7.10 0.78
N GLY A 64 12.88 6.29 1.15
CA GLY A 64 14.29 6.65 1.13
C GLY A 64 15.13 5.60 0.43
N LYS A 65 16.07 6.01 -0.42
CA LYS A 65 17.09 5.14 -1.01
C LYS A 65 18.44 5.41 -0.33
N PHE A 66 19.15 4.36 0.07
CA PHE A 66 20.45 4.48 0.70
C PHE A 66 21.41 3.38 0.25
N ALA A 67 22.70 3.72 0.22
CA ALA A 67 23.79 2.83 -0.20
C ALA A 67 23.57 2.15 -1.57
N GLU A 68 22.86 2.82 -2.49
CA GLU A 68 22.51 2.38 -3.87
C GLU A 68 21.71 1.08 -4.01
N LYS A 69 21.64 0.28 -2.94
CA LYS A 69 21.08 -1.07 -2.94
C LYS A 69 19.82 -1.19 -2.12
N PHE A 70 19.55 -0.22 -1.24
CA PHE A 70 18.40 -0.26 -0.35
C PHE A 70 17.38 0.80 -0.72
N SER A 71 16.11 0.42 -0.68
CA SER A 71 14.97 1.34 -0.64
C SER A 71 14.08 0.98 0.53
N LEU A 72 13.83 1.93 1.43
CA LEU A 72 12.88 1.79 2.53
C LEU A 72 11.64 2.62 2.21
N THR A 73 10.47 2.05 2.39
CA THR A 73 9.19 2.74 2.36
C THR A 73 8.49 2.55 3.69
N LEU A 74 7.99 3.64 4.26
CA LEU A 74 7.14 3.65 5.44
C LEU A 74 5.83 4.36 5.08
N ASP A 75 4.70 3.72 5.31
CA ASP A 75 3.36 4.26 5.04
C ASP A 75 2.51 4.17 6.31
N ALA A 76 1.58 5.10 6.50
CA ALA A 76 0.59 5.06 7.57
C ALA A 76 -0.74 5.70 7.14
N GLN A 77 -1.85 5.28 7.74
CA GLN A 77 -3.18 5.86 7.52
C GLN A 77 -4.08 5.71 8.75
N ASN A 78 -5.10 6.55 8.86
CA ASN A 78 -6.08 6.56 9.96
C ASN A 78 -7.36 5.74 9.67
N ALA A 79 -7.23 4.71 8.84
CA ALA A 79 -8.33 3.81 8.54
C ALA A 79 -7.79 2.41 8.25
N VAL A 80 -8.63 1.40 8.43
CA VAL A 80 -8.36 0.01 8.05
C VAL A 80 -9.50 -0.49 7.16
N GLY A 81 -9.24 -1.55 6.40
CA GLY A 81 -10.27 -2.22 5.61
C GLY A 81 -10.97 -3.29 6.45
N ASP A 82 -12.29 -3.35 6.38
CA ASP A 82 -13.05 -4.49 6.89
C ASP A 82 -12.97 -5.70 5.92
N SER A 83 -13.77 -6.74 6.19
CA SER A 83 -13.83 -7.95 5.34
C SER A 83 -14.33 -7.69 3.92
N GLU A 84 -15.04 -6.58 3.68
CA GLU A 84 -15.55 -6.16 2.38
C GLU A 84 -14.62 -5.12 1.71
N ASN A 85 -13.48 -4.77 2.35
CA ASN A 85 -12.57 -3.70 1.98
C ASN A 85 -13.20 -2.30 2.04
N ILE A 86 -14.20 -2.11 2.90
CA ILE A 86 -14.75 -0.80 3.22
C ILE A 86 -13.87 -0.18 4.30
N PHE A 87 -13.58 1.12 4.15
CA PHE A 87 -12.81 1.85 5.16
C PHE A 87 -13.62 2.01 6.45
N ILE A 88 -13.07 1.48 7.53
CA ILE A 88 -13.59 1.63 8.89
C ILE A 88 -12.57 2.39 9.76
N LYS A 89 -13.01 2.82 10.94
CA LYS A 89 -12.14 3.49 11.92
C LYS A 89 -11.08 2.53 12.45
N GLY A 90 -9.86 3.02 12.51
CA GLY A 90 -8.68 2.26 12.90
C GLY A 90 -7.43 2.98 12.43
N GLU A 91 -6.28 2.35 12.57
CA GLU A 91 -5.02 2.91 12.13
C GLU A 91 -4.18 1.81 11.49
N SER A 92 -3.36 2.15 10.50
CA SER A 92 -2.40 1.21 9.97
C SER A 92 -1.05 1.85 9.70
N ALA A 93 -0.01 1.04 9.83
CA ALA A 93 1.35 1.39 9.47
C ALA A 93 1.99 0.22 8.72
N ARG A 94 2.82 0.53 7.73
CA ARG A 94 3.54 -0.46 6.93
C ARG A 94 4.98 -0.01 6.71
N ALA A 95 5.90 -0.96 6.80
CA ALA A 95 7.28 -0.81 6.40
C ALA A 95 7.60 -1.81 5.28
N ALA A 96 8.30 -1.36 4.25
CA ALA A 96 8.83 -2.19 3.19
C ALA A 96 10.31 -1.89 2.97
N LEU A 97 11.16 -2.91 3.03
CA LEU A 97 12.57 -2.80 2.67
C LEU A 97 12.82 -3.60 1.40
N ASP A 98 13.34 -2.94 0.38
CA ASP A 98 13.85 -3.54 -0.83
C ASP A 98 15.37 -3.50 -0.80
N TYR A 99 16.00 -4.65 -0.99
CA TYR A 99 17.45 -4.81 -1.10
C TYR A 99 17.82 -5.52 -2.40
N SER A 100 18.47 -4.77 -3.30
CA SER A 100 19.02 -5.30 -4.55
C SER A 100 20.53 -5.40 -4.43
N ALA A 101 21.01 -6.59 -4.09
CA ALA A 101 22.45 -6.82 -3.90
C ALA A 101 23.26 -6.61 -5.20
N CYS A 102 22.65 -7.04 -6.30
CA CYS A 102 23.09 -6.95 -7.70
C CYS A 102 21.86 -7.06 -8.62
N ASP A 103 22.04 -6.85 -9.92
CA ASP A 103 20.96 -6.85 -10.91
C ASP A 103 20.20 -8.19 -10.97
N SER A 104 20.87 -9.29 -10.61
CA SER A 104 20.28 -10.63 -10.66
C SER A 104 19.54 -11.03 -9.39
N PHE A 105 19.57 -10.23 -8.32
CA PHE A 105 19.07 -10.68 -7.02
C PHE A 105 18.48 -9.56 -6.17
N GLN A 106 17.28 -9.82 -5.66
CA GLN A 106 16.52 -8.88 -4.83
C GLN A 106 15.88 -9.59 -3.64
N ILE A 107 15.91 -8.93 -2.49
CA ILE A 107 15.18 -9.31 -1.28
C ILE A 107 14.17 -8.20 -0.98
N LEU A 108 12.91 -8.58 -0.76
CA LEU A 108 11.88 -7.69 -0.27
C LEU A 108 11.46 -8.14 1.12
N LEU A 109 11.46 -7.23 2.08
CA LEU A 109 10.90 -7.45 3.41
C LEU A 109 9.70 -6.53 3.58
N ASN A 110 8.65 -7.04 4.20
CA ASN A 110 7.48 -6.27 4.54
C ASN A 110 7.05 -6.54 5.97
N ALA A 111 6.66 -5.48 6.68
CA ALA A 111 6.00 -5.57 7.96
C ALA A 111 4.87 -4.56 7.99
N GLY A 112 3.78 -4.89 8.67
CA GLY A 112 2.63 -4.01 8.83
C GLY A 112 1.95 -4.26 10.16
N TRP A 113 1.23 -3.24 10.60
CA TRP A 113 0.38 -3.25 11.77
C TRP A 113 -0.92 -2.55 11.42
N GLU A 114 -2.03 -3.09 11.88
CA GLU A 114 -3.38 -2.56 11.76
C GLU A 114 -4.05 -2.63 13.12
N HIS A 115 -4.62 -1.51 13.57
CA HIS A 115 -5.47 -1.42 14.73
C HIS A 115 -6.92 -1.22 14.30
N TYR A 116 -7.81 -2.01 14.87
CA TYR A 116 -9.25 -1.97 14.62
C TYR A 116 -9.97 -1.38 15.84
N ASP A 117 -10.52 -0.17 15.71
CA ASP A 117 -11.11 0.57 16.84
C ASP A 117 -12.31 -0.15 17.46
N ALA A 118 -13.17 -0.76 16.64
CA ALA A 118 -14.43 -1.36 17.08
C ALA A 118 -14.19 -2.65 17.89
N GLU A 119 -13.22 -3.45 17.47
CA GLU A 119 -12.81 -4.69 18.10
C GLU A 119 -11.75 -4.47 19.19
N ASN A 120 -11.14 -3.28 19.24
CA ASN A 120 -9.96 -2.96 20.03
C ASN A 120 -8.88 -4.05 19.87
N ALA A 121 -8.56 -4.35 18.62
CA ALA A 121 -7.71 -5.48 18.24
C ALA A 121 -6.59 -5.05 17.29
N ASP A 122 -5.43 -5.68 17.45
CA ASP A 122 -4.26 -5.46 16.61
C ASP A 122 -4.00 -6.65 15.69
N LEU A 123 -3.67 -6.35 14.43
CA LEU A 123 -3.20 -7.30 13.44
C LEU A 123 -1.80 -6.90 12.96
N PHE A 124 -0.85 -7.80 13.14
CA PHE A 124 0.50 -7.69 12.62
C PHE A 124 0.65 -8.56 11.38
N LYS A 125 1.34 -8.02 10.38
CA LYS A 125 1.62 -8.69 9.11
C LYS A 125 3.11 -8.64 8.88
N CYS A 126 3.72 -9.74 8.47
CA CYS A 126 5.09 -9.73 8.02
C CYS A 126 5.30 -10.69 6.85
N GLY A 127 6.29 -10.40 6.03
CA GLY A 127 6.63 -11.25 4.91
C GLY A 127 7.98 -10.92 4.32
N ALA A 128 8.53 -11.89 3.62
CA ALA A 128 9.77 -11.76 2.87
C ALA A 128 9.59 -12.40 1.50
N ALA A 129 10.17 -11.78 0.47
CA ALA A 129 10.29 -12.35 -0.85
C ALA A 129 11.75 -12.32 -1.30
N LEU A 130 12.13 -13.35 -2.03
CA LEU A 130 13.41 -13.52 -2.68
C LEU A 130 13.17 -13.59 -4.18
N HIS A 131 13.82 -12.73 -4.96
CA HIS A 131 13.78 -12.77 -6.41
C HIS A 131 15.17 -13.05 -6.98
N TYR A 132 15.24 -13.96 -7.94
CA TYR A 132 16.42 -14.24 -8.74
C TYR A 132 16.12 -14.07 -10.22
N TYR A 133 16.94 -13.30 -10.91
CA TYR A 133 16.83 -12.99 -12.33
C TYR A 133 18.00 -13.66 -13.06
N PRO A 134 17.89 -14.95 -13.41
CA PRO A 134 18.95 -15.66 -14.14
C PRO A 134 19.20 -15.06 -15.53
N VAL A 135 18.17 -14.50 -16.15
CA VAL A 135 18.21 -13.74 -17.40
C VAL A 135 17.17 -12.62 -17.32
N GLU A 136 17.33 -11.58 -18.13
CA GLU A 136 16.51 -10.35 -18.10
C GLU A 136 14.99 -10.61 -18.09
N ASN A 137 14.54 -11.60 -18.86
CA ASN A 137 13.12 -11.88 -19.07
C ASN A 137 12.55 -12.96 -18.14
N LEU A 138 13.34 -13.52 -17.22
CA LEU A 138 12.92 -14.58 -16.31
C LEU A 138 13.17 -14.16 -14.87
N ARG A 139 12.13 -14.21 -14.04
CA ARG A 139 12.21 -14.03 -12.59
C ARG A 139 11.75 -15.29 -11.88
N LEU A 140 12.64 -15.91 -11.10
CA LEU A 140 12.29 -16.92 -10.11
C LEU A 140 12.02 -16.22 -8.78
N HIS A 141 10.98 -16.64 -8.07
CA HIS A 141 10.61 -16.02 -6.80
C HIS A 141 10.20 -17.05 -5.75
N ALA A 142 10.55 -16.78 -4.50
CA ALA A 142 10.05 -17.45 -3.32
C ALA A 142 9.53 -16.39 -2.34
N LEU A 143 8.37 -16.63 -1.74
CA LEU A 143 7.73 -15.71 -0.81
C LEU A 143 7.24 -16.48 0.42
N GLY A 144 7.46 -15.90 1.60
CA GLY A 144 6.86 -16.33 2.86
C GLY A 144 6.15 -15.16 3.50
N ALA A 145 4.96 -15.39 4.05
CA ALA A 145 4.20 -14.38 4.78
C ALA A 145 3.50 -14.99 5.98
N TYR A 146 3.36 -14.20 7.03
CA TYR A 146 2.73 -14.58 8.28
C TYR A 146 2.00 -13.39 8.89
N ASN A 147 0.80 -13.63 9.38
CA ASN A 147 0.01 -12.65 10.12
C ASN A 147 -0.20 -13.16 11.55
N PHE A 148 -0.39 -12.27 12.52
CA PHE A 148 -0.71 -12.63 13.91
C PHE A 148 -1.31 -11.44 14.66
N GLY A 149 -1.96 -11.67 15.80
CA GLY A 149 -2.40 -10.61 16.72
C GLY A 149 -3.85 -10.75 17.15
N MET A 150 -4.79 -10.72 16.20
CA MET A 150 -6.23 -10.78 16.51
C MET A 150 -6.58 -12.06 17.26
N GLU A 151 -7.12 -11.90 18.47
CA GLU A 151 -7.47 -13.01 19.35
C GLU A 151 -8.52 -13.92 18.70
N GLY A 152 -8.33 -15.24 18.82
CA GLY A 152 -9.26 -16.23 18.27
C GLY A 152 -9.17 -16.43 16.75
N ILE A 153 -8.26 -15.75 16.05
CA ILE A 153 -8.00 -15.97 14.62
C ILE A 153 -6.68 -16.71 14.44
N GLU A 154 -6.74 -17.91 13.86
CA GLU A 154 -5.55 -18.61 13.40
C GLU A 154 -5.16 -18.12 12.01
N PHE A 155 -3.94 -17.62 11.89
CA PHE A 155 -3.40 -17.16 10.62
C PHE A 155 -2.43 -18.20 10.06
N PRO A 156 -2.71 -18.77 8.88
CA PRO A 156 -1.80 -19.72 8.27
C PRO A 156 -0.52 -19.02 7.82
N PHE A 157 0.62 -19.68 8.00
CA PHE A 157 1.83 -19.32 7.28
C PHE A 157 1.61 -19.60 5.79
N VAL A 158 1.86 -18.60 4.95
CA VAL A 158 1.75 -18.71 3.50
C VAL A 158 3.15 -18.78 2.92
N PHE A 159 3.42 -19.82 2.13
CA PHE A 159 4.63 -19.97 1.36
C PHE A 159 4.30 -20.22 -0.11
N SER A 160 4.96 -19.50 -1.00
CA SER A 160 4.80 -19.68 -2.44
C SER A 160 6.14 -19.64 -3.15
N VAL A 161 6.23 -20.39 -4.24
CA VAL A 161 7.35 -20.34 -5.18
C VAL A 161 6.79 -20.24 -6.59
N GLY A 162 7.49 -19.55 -7.46
CA GLY A 162 7.02 -19.36 -8.82
C GLY A 162 8.08 -18.82 -9.77
N ALA A 163 7.69 -18.76 -11.03
CA ALA A 163 8.46 -18.16 -12.10
C ALA A 163 7.58 -17.18 -12.87
N THR A 164 8.15 -16.08 -13.33
CA THR A 164 7.50 -15.11 -14.22
C THR A 164 8.37 -14.93 -15.45
N ILE A 165 7.79 -15.05 -16.64
CA ILE A 165 8.44 -14.73 -17.91
C ILE A 165 7.82 -13.45 -18.46
N THR A 166 8.64 -12.44 -18.70
CA THR A 166 8.21 -11.19 -19.35
C THR A 166 8.55 -11.27 -20.83
N LEU A 167 7.52 -11.22 -21.69
CA LEU A 167 7.69 -11.17 -23.13
C LEU A 167 7.59 -9.70 -23.57
N SER A 168 8.71 -9.07 -23.89
CA SER A 168 8.73 -7.77 -24.57
C SER A 168 8.72 -7.99 -26.08
N LYS A 169 7.87 -7.24 -26.78
CA LYS A 169 7.91 -7.12 -28.24
C LYS A 169 8.20 -5.66 -28.55
N GLU A 170 9.40 -5.39 -29.04
CA GLU A 170 9.73 -4.08 -29.60
C GLU A 170 8.96 -3.92 -30.92
N TRP A 171 8.28 -2.78 -31.08
CA TRP A 171 7.66 -2.34 -32.33
C TRP A 171 8.47 -1.16 -32.88
#